data_AF-A0A1I5PHN1-F1
#
_entry.id   AF-A0A1I5PHN1-F1
#
_cell.length_a   1.000
_cell.length_b   1.000
_cell.length_c   1.000
_cell.angle_alpha   90.00
_cell.angle_beta   90.00
_cell.angle_gamma   90.00
#
_symmetry.space_group_name_H-M   'P 1'
#
loop_
_entity.id
_entity.type
_entity.pdbx_description
1 polymer ?
#
loop_
_entity_poly.entity_id
_entity_poly.type
_entity_poly.pdbx_seq_one_letter_code
_entity_poly.pdbx_strand_id
1 'polypeptide(L)'
;MTMNRPRWILLALGLSFLVVGVADAFMPPVRGKDYTVLDMAHAFLISALCYTWCRAEGLARGVIPPGRSALWAGVFPLLGIPVYFFRTRPWRRALLSTLGAAGFLAVGLVLAAVGTLLTELMRS
;
A
#
# COMPACT_ATOMS: atom_id res chain seq x y z
N MET A 1 22.61 -11.66 5.18
CA MET A 1 21.72 -10.61 5.72
C MET A 1 20.28 -10.76 5.19
N THR A 2 19.51 -11.75 5.64
CA THR A 2 18.29 -12.19 4.92
C THR A 2 16.97 -12.18 5.71
N MET A 3 16.90 -11.60 6.92
CA MET A 3 15.68 -11.65 7.74
C MET A 3 14.77 -10.40 7.70
N ASN A 4 15.19 -9.27 7.14
CA ASN A 4 14.43 -8.00 7.25
C ASN A 4 13.92 -7.41 5.93
N ARG A 5 14.18 -8.04 4.77
CA ARG A 5 13.80 -7.48 3.46
C ARG A 5 12.29 -7.14 3.36
N PRO A 6 11.35 -8.01 3.76
CA PRO A 6 9.92 -7.67 3.69
C PRO A 6 9.54 -6.48 4.59
N ARG A 7 10.17 -6.38 5.77
CA ARG A 7 9.92 -5.27 6.72
C ARG A 7 10.44 -3.94 6.16
N TRP A 8 11.62 -3.94 5.57
CA TRP A 8 12.18 -2.76 4.90
C TRP A 8 11.32 -2.29 3.73
N ILE A 9 10.75 -3.21 2.95
CA ILE A 9 9.85 -2.84 1.85
C ILE A 9 8.54 -2.23 2.40
N LEU A 10 7.99 -2.74 3.51
CA LEU A 10 6.82 -2.12 4.16
C LEU A 10 7.15 -0.74 4.73
N LEU A 11 8.34 -0.56 5.31
CA LEU A 11 8.81 0.74 5.77
C LEU A 11 8.98 1.71 4.61
N ALA A 12 9.58 1.28 3.49
CA ALA A 12 9.71 2.07 2.29
C ALA A 12 8.34 2.44 1.70
N LEU A 13 7.39 1.50 1.71
CA LEU A 13 6.02 1.76 1.29
C LEU A 13 5.36 2.82 2.19
N GLY A 14 5.41 2.65 3.52
CA GLY A 14 4.89 3.64 4.47
C GLY A 14 5.55 5.02 4.33
N LEU A 15 6.88 5.05 4.18
CA LEU A 15 7.63 6.29 3.97
C LEU A 15 7.23 6.96 2.65
N SER A 16 6.96 6.20 1.59
CA SER A 16 6.51 6.76 0.31
C SER A 16 5.17 7.50 0.45
N PHE A 17 4.22 6.98 1.25
CA PHE A 17 2.97 7.68 1.56
C PHE A 17 3.19 8.97 2.33
N LEU A 18 4.11 8.98 3.31
CA LEU A 18 4.44 10.19 4.05
C LEU A 18 5.07 11.25 3.13
N VAL A 19 6.07 10.86 2.33
CA VAL A 19 6.77 11.77 1.42
C VAL A 19 5.84 12.35 0.37
N VAL A 20 5.01 11.50 -0.26
CA VAL A 20 4.07 11.96 -1.28
C VAL A 20 2.98 12.82 -0.65
N GLY A 21 2.40 12.43 0.49
CA GLY A 21 1.39 13.26 1.16
C GLY A 21 1.89 14.66 1.55
N VAL A 22 3.15 14.78 2.00
CA VAL A 22 3.77 16.08 2.27
C VAL A 22 4.03 16.86 0.98
N ALA A 23 4.55 16.21 -0.05
CA ALA A 23 4.88 16.86 -1.32
C ALA A 23 3.62 17.30 -2.10
N ASP A 24 2.54 16.53 -2.01
CA ASP A 24 1.26 16.80 -2.66
C ASP A 24 0.62 18.09 -2.15
N ALA A 25 0.81 18.41 -0.85
CA ALA A 25 0.36 19.67 -0.25
C ALA A 25 0.98 20.94 -0.91
N PHE A 26 2.09 20.79 -1.64
CA PHE A 26 2.77 21.88 -2.34
C PHE A 26 2.57 21.85 -3.86
N MET A 27 1.90 20.82 -4.41
CA MET A 27 1.69 20.69 -5.85
C MET A 27 0.27 21.11 -6.27
N PRO A 28 0.13 21.84 -7.39
CA PRO A 28 -1.19 22.14 -7.93
C PRO A 28 -1.85 20.86 -8.51
N PRO A 29 -3.17 20.70 -8.33
CA PRO A 29 -3.90 19.59 -8.94
C PRO A 29 -3.86 19.65 -10.48
N VAL A 30 -3.97 18.49 -11.12
CA VAL A 30 -4.11 18.42 -12.59
C VAL A 30 -5.42 19.09 -12.99
N ARG A 31 -5.41 19.92 -14.04
CA ARG A 31 -6.58 20.66 -14.51
C ARG A 31 -7.84 19.79 -14.57
N GLY A 32 -8.83 20.15 -13.75
CA GLY A 32 -10.14 19.50 -13.69
C GLY A 32 -10.18 18.16 -12.96
N LYS A 33 -9.16 17.81 -12.17
CA LYS A 33 -9.10 16.56 -11.41
C LYS A 33 -8.54 16.76 -10.01
N ASP A 34 -9.00 15.96 -9.06
CA ASP A 34 -8.59 16.01 -7.65
C ASP A 34 -7.31 15.21 -7.37
N TYR A 35 -6.48 14.94 -8.39
CA TYR A 35 -5.20 14.25 -8.24
C TYR A 35 -4.07 15.00 -8.94
N THR A 36 -2.85 14.81 -8.45
CA THR A 36 -1.63 15.37 -9.01
C THR A 36 -0.90 14.37 -9.91
N VAL A 37 0.11 14.85 -10.65
CA VAL A 37 1.03 13.96 -11.39
C VAL A 37 1.83 13.09 -10.41
N LEU A 38 2.07 13.60 -9.20
CA LEU A 38 2.77 12.87 -8.15
C LEU A 38 1.96 11.66 -7.68
N ASP A 39 0.64 11.77 -7.56
CA ASP A 39 -0.25 10.64 -7.24
C ASP A 39 -0.15 9.52 -8.28
N MET A 40 -0.11 9.88 -9.57
CA MET A 40 0.04 8.89 -10.64
C MET A 40 1.39 8.17 -10.55
N ALA A 41 2.48 8.92 -10.35
CA ALA A 41 3.82 8.36 -10.18
C ALA A 41 3.90 7.47 -8.93
N HIS A 42 3.26 7.89 -7.84
CA HIS A 42 3.20 7.15 -6.60
C HIS A 42 2.43 5.84 -6.74
N ALA A 43 1.34 5.81 -7.51
CA ALA A 43 0.61 4.59 -7.81
C ALA A 43 1.52 3.51 -8.45
N PHE A 44 2.36 3.88 -9.42
CA PHE A 44 3.33 2.95 -10.02
C PHE A 44 4.38 2.47 -9.00
N LEU A 45 4.86 3.36 -8.12
CA LEU A 45 5.78 3.00 -7.06
C LEU A 45 5.14 2.02 -6.06
N ILE A 46 3.90 2.28 -5.64
CA ILE A 46 3.12 1.39 -4.76
C ILE A 46 3.00 0.02 -5.41
N SER A 47 2.63 -0.06 -6.70
CA SER A 47 2.53 -1.32 -7.42
C SER A 47 3.85 -2.11 -7.43
N ALA A 48 4.97 -1.45 -7.70
CA ALA A 48 6.29 -2.08 -7.67
C ALA A 48 6.68 -2.56 -6.27
N LEU A 49 6.42 -1.76 -5.23
CA LEU A 49 6.70 -2.10 -3.84
C LEU A 49 5.81 -3.24 -3.34
N CYS A 50 4.52 -3.27 -3.67
CA CYS A 50 3.62 -4.37 -3.33
C CYS A 50 4.05 -5.68 -4.00
N TYR A 51 4.41 -5.65 -5.29
CA TYR A 51 4.93 -6.81 -6.00
C TYR A 51 6.21 -7.36 -5.36
N THR A 52 7.19 -6.48 -5.13
CA THR A 52 8.49 -6.85 -4.53
C THR A 52 8.33 -7.33 -3.09
N TRP A 53 7.42 -6.74 -2.32
CA TRP A 53 7.08 -7.18 -0.98
C TRP A 53 6.53 -8.61 -1.00
N CYS A 54 5.51 -8.90 -1.81
CA CYS A 54 4.93 -10.25 -1.93
C CYS A 54 5.98 -11.29 -2.32
N ARG A 55 6.90 -10.96 -3.24
CA ARG A 55 8.01 -11.84 -3.61
C ARG A 55 8.97 -12.07 -2.44
N ALA A 56 9.40 -11.01 -1.77
CA ALA A 56 10.33 -11.10 -0.64
C ALA A 56 9.72 -11.85 0.56
N GLU A 57 8.43 -11.66 0.79
CA GLU A 57 7.69 -12.25 1.90
C GLU A 57 7.46 -13.75 1.71
N GLY A 58 7.09 -14.18 0.49
CA GLY A 58 7.00 -15.60 0.15
C GLY A 58 8.35 -16.32 0.30
N LEU A 59 9.43 -15.71 -0.22
CA LEU A 59 10.79 -16.24 -0.08
C LEU A 59 11.22 -16.35 1.39
N ALA A 60 10.89 -15.35 2.22
CA ALA A 60 11.21 -15.38 3.65
C ALA A 60 10.46 -16.48 4.42
N ARG A 61 9.32 -16.96 3.90
CA ARG A 61 8.55 -18.08 4.47
C ARG A 61 8.87 -19.43 3.85
N GLY A 62 9.80 -19.49 2.88
CA GLY A 62 10.09 -20.72 2.13
C GLY A 62 8.94 -21.17 1.21
N VAL A 63 7.96 -20.31 0.94
CA VAL A 63 6.85 -20.60 0.03
C VAL A 63 7.22 -20.02 -1.34
N ILE A 64 7.16 -20.83 -2.40
CA ILE A 64 7.34 -20.33 -3.77
C ILE A 64 6.14 -19.42 -4.06
N PRO A 65 6.32 -18.08 -4.14
CA PRO A 65 5.20 -17.19 -4.33
C PRO A 65 4.65 -17.43 -5.75
N PRO A 66 3.34 -17.70 -5.93
CA PRO A 66 2.77 -17.83 -7.25
C PRO A 66 3.01 -16.52 -8.00
N GLY A 67 3.85 -16.52 -9.04
CA GLY A 67 4.26 -15.28 -9.71
C GLY A 67 3.07 -14.41 -10.15
N ARG A 68 1.96 -15.06 -10.52
CA ARG A 68 0.68 -14.39 -10.88
C ARG A 68 0.01 -13.71 -9.69
N SER A 69 0.00 -14.28 -8.48
CA SER A 69 -0.65 -13.63 -7.32
C SER A 69 0.12 -12.42 -6.82
N ALA A 70 1.47 -12.47 -6.88
CA ALA A 70 2.29 -11.30 -6.59
C ALA A 70 2.06 -10.17 -7.61
N LEU A 71 1.90 -10.50 -8.91
CA LEU A 71 1.52 -9.54 -9.95
C LEU A 71 0.16 -8.89 -9.66
N TRP A 72 -0.85 -9.69 -9.32
CA TRP A 72 -2.16 -9.16 -8.92
C TRP A 72 -2.07 -8.24 -7.70
N ALA A 73 -1.24 -8.57 -6.71
CA ALA A 73 -0.99 -7.71 -5.55
C ALA A 73 -0.29 -6.39 -5.90
N GLY A 74 0.52 -6.35 -6.97
CA GLY A 74 1.09 -5.11 -7.49
C GLY A 74 0.09 -4.28 -8.28
N VAL A 75 -0.63 -4.89 -9.22
CA VAL A 75 -1.57 -4.18 -10.12
C VAL A 75 -2.80 -3.68 -9.38
N PHE A 76 -3.35 -4.49 -8.49
CA PHE A 76 -4.54 -4.14 -7.74
C PHE A 76 -4.39 -4.56 -6.27
N PRO A 77 -3.65 -3.79 -5.45
CA PRO A 77 -3.31 -4.16 -4.08
C PRO A 77 -4.53 -4.53 -3.23
N LEU A 78 -5.65 -3.83 -3.42
CA LEU A 78 -6.91 -4.03 -2.71
C LEU A 78 -7.46 -5.47 -2.79
N LEU A 79 -7.41 -6.14 -3.95
CA LEU A 79 -7.83 -7.54 -4.08
C LEU A 79 -6.65 -8.50 -4.19
N GLY A 80 -5.56 -8.05 -4.79
CA GLY A 80 -4.37 -8.87 -5.02
C GLY A 80 -3.67 -9.27 -3.74
N ILE A 81 -3.59 -8.40 -2.73
CA ILE A 81 -3.02 -8.75 -1.41
C ILE A 81 -3.88 -9.81 -0.69
N PRO A 82 -5.22 -9.67 -0.58
CA PRO A 82 -6.07 -10.75 -0.07
C PRO A 82 -5.88 -12.07 -0.82
N VAL A 83 -5.92 -12.06 -2.15
CA VAL A 83 -5.72 -13.26 -2.99
C VAL A 83 -4.35 -13.88 -2.72
N TYR A 84 -3.31 -13.05 -2.59
CA TYR A 84 -1.97 -13.51 -2.22
C TYR A 84 -1.96 -14.18 -0.84
N PHE A 85 -2.59 -13.60 0.18
CA PHE A 85 -2.66 -14.20 1.52
C PHE A 85 -3.38 -15.55 1.52
N PHE A 86 -4.53 -15.65 0.86
CA PHE A 86 -5.28 -16.90 0.80
C PHE A 86 -4.56 -18.00 0.01
N ARG A 87 -3.64 -17.65 -0.90
CA ARG A 87 -2.82 -18.62 -1.64
C ARG A 87 -1.53 -19.03 -0.94
N THR A 88 -1.00 -18.20 -0.04
CA THR A 88 0.32 -18.43 0.58
C THR A 88 0.26 -18.77 2.06
N ARG A 89 -0.90 -18.62 2.71
CA ARG A 89 -1.09 -18.84 4.15
C ARG A 89 -2.28 -19.74 4.43
N PRO A 90 -2.30 -20.44 5.59
CA PRO A 90 -3.49 -21.14 6.06
C PRO A 90 -4.68 -20.19 6.20
N TRP A 91 -5.88 -20.66 5.88
CA TRP A 91 -7.11 -19.86 5.80
C TRP A 91 -7.30 -18.90 6.99
N ARG A 92 -7.17 -19.39 8.24
CA ARG A 92 -7.31 -18.57 9.45
C ARG A 92 -6.32 -17.41 9.51
N ARG A 93 -5.05 -17.66 9.16
CA ARG A 93 -4.00 -16.63 9.16
C ARG A 93 -4.18 -15.66 7.99
N ALA A 94 -4.60 -16.14 6.84
CA ALA A 94 -4.94 -15.30 5.70
C ALA A 94 -6.05 -14.32 6.06
N LEU A 95 -7.13 -14.81 6.68
CA LEU A 95 -8.28 -14.00 7.08
C LEU A 95 -7.91 -12.91 8.10
N LEU A 96 -7.14 -13.27 9.14
CA LEU A 96 -6.61 -12.29 10.10
C LEU A 96 -5.70 -11.24 9.45
N SER A 97 -4.89 -11.66 8.48
CA SER A 97 -3.98 -10.74 7.77
C SER A 97 -4.74 -9.79 6.84
N THR A 98 -5.77 -10.30 6.16
CA THR A 98 -6.67 -9.51 5.32
C THR A 98 -7.47 -8.52 6.17
N LEU A 99 -8.02 -8.95 7.31
CA LEU A 99 -8.70 -8.06 8.25
C LEU A 99 -7.76 -6.99 8.81
N GLY A 100 -6.52 -7.35 9.16
CA GLY A 100 -5.52 -6.39 9.60
C GLY A 100 -5.19 -5.35 8.52
N ALA A 101 -5.04 -5.78 7.27
CA ALA A 101 -4.82 -4.87 6.13
C ALA A 101 -6.04 -3.97 5.87
N ALA A 102 -7.26 -4.52 5.93
CA ALA A 102 -8.49 -3.75 5.79
C ALA A 102 -8.67 -2.74 6.93
N GLY A 103 -8.36 -3.12 8.18
CA GLY A 103 -8.38 -2.23 9.33
C GLY A 103 -7.37 -1.10 9.20
N PHE A 104 -6.14 -1.40 8.75
CA PHE A 104 -5.14 -0.37 8.46
C PHE A 104 -5.62 0.61 7.39
N LEU A 105 -6.24 0.11 6.32
CA LEU A 105 -6.80 0.94 5.25
C LEU A 105 -7.94 1.83 5.77
N ALA A 106 -8.84 1.28 6.59
CA ALA A 106 -9.92 2.03 7.21
C ALA A 106 -9.39 3.15 8.11
N VAL A 107 -8.39 2.86 8.95
CA VAL A 107 -7.72 3.86 9.78
C VAL A 107 -7.06 4.94 8.92
N GLY A 108 -6.37 4.55 7.84
CA GLY A 108 -5.77 5.49 6.89
C GLY A 108 -6.79 6.41 6.23
N LEU A 109 -7.96 5.88 5.83
CA LEU A 109 -9.06 6.67 5.28
C LEU A 109 -9.63 7.66 6.30
N VAL A 110 -9.81 7.23 7.55
CA VAL A 110 -10.28 8.12 8.63
C VAL A 110 -9.27 9.24 8.86
N LEU A 111 -7.97 8.93 8.94
CA LEU A 111 -6.91 9.92 9.08
C LEU A 111 -6.88 10.91 7.90
N ALA A 112 -7.04 10.42 6.67
CA ALA A 112 -7.13 11.27 5.49
C ALA A 112 -8.34 12.21 5.55
N ALA A 113 -9.52 11.69 5.90
CA ALA A 113 -10.74 12.48 6.03
C ALA A 113 -10.65 13.54 7.15
N VAL A 114 -10.03 13.19 8.28
CA VAL A 114 -9.75 14.16 9.35
C VAL A 114 -8.78 15.24 8.88
N GLY A 115 -7.73 14.86 8.14
CA GLY A 115 -6.77 15.82 7.58
C GLY A 115 -7.41 16.80 6.60
N THR A 116 -8.32 16.34 5.73
CA THR A 116 -9.04 17.21 4.79
C THR A 116 -9.96 18.18 5.52
N LEU A 117 -10.73 17.69 6.50
CA LEU A 117 -11.63 18.54 7.30
C LEU A 117 -10.88 19.61 8.10
N LEU A 118 -9.74 19.26 8.70
CA LEU A 118 -8.89 20.22 9.41
C LEU A 118 -8.33 21.30 8.47
N THR A 119 -7.96 20.92 7.25
CA THR A 119 -7.42 21.85 6.25
C THR A 119 -8.49 22.83 5.76
N GLU A 120 -9.74 22.35 5.60
CA GLU A 120 -10.89 23.21 5.28
C GLU A 120 -11.17 24.21 6.41
N LEU A 121 -11.18 23.74 7.67
CA LEU A 121 -11.41 24.60 8.83
C LEU A 121 -10.35 25.69 9.00
N MET A 122 -9.08 25.43 8.65
CA MET A 122 -8.03 26.45 8.70
C MET A 122 -8.12 27.49 7.57
N ARG A 123 -8.87 27.20 6.50
CA ARG A 123 -9.05 28.10 5.34
C ARG A 123 -10.33 28.94 5.42
N SER A 124 -11.29 28.56 6.27
CA SER A 124 -12.50 29.34 6.58
C SER A 124 -12.23 30.41 7.63
#